data_AF-A0A8X7N7K8-F1
#
_entry.id   AF-A0A8X7N7K8-F1
#
_cell.length_a   1.000
_cell.length_b   1.000
_cell.length_c   1.000
_cell.angle_alpha   90.00
_cell.angle_beta   90.00
_cell.angle_gamma   90.00
#
_symmetry.space_group_name_H-M   'P 1'
#
loop_
_entity.id
_entity.type
_entity.pdbx_description
1 polymer ?
#
loop_
_entity_poly.entity_id
_entity_poly.type
_entity_poly.pdbx_seq_one_letter_code
_entity_poly.pdbx_strand_id
1 'polypeptide(L)'
;MSTRRPQPTNLRCRLCTRTLISQAADLVPHTPGPGQVAFEPRKRDPRWAVVPLTQRAGPRPGTGPAEEASSAPEDKEKEKEGDDEEKQERSGTADGQEGPSSSSSAPPPPPTRPIQTAASLTSRLPPHLAALRLGSSSPSFTTPATLAGERTTTTACSSHFVEPQPWMSALLDGGETRGRIVCPNGRCAGKLGSWDWAGAQCACGAWVTPAFALHASRVDAV
;
A
#
# COMPACT_ATOMS: atom_id res chain seq x y z
N MET A 1 19.86 -6.23 -20.53
CA MET A 1 19.65 -4.77 -20.71
C MET A 1 18.15 -4.52 -20.82
N SER A 2 17.50 -4.11 -19.73
CA SER A 2 16.06 -3.87 -19.70
C SER A 2 15.75 -2.61 -20.51
N THR A 3 15.32 -2.77 -21.75
CA THR A 3 14.91 -1.66 -22.60
C THR A 3 13.63 -1.05 -22.02
N ARG A 4 13.77 0.02 -21.22
CA ARG A 4 12.65 0.87 -20.85
C ARG A 4 11.98 1.34 -22.14
N ARG A 5 10.73 0.95 -22.34
CA ARG A 5 9.91 1.47 -23.43
C ARG A 5 9.87 3.00 -23.32
N PRO A 6 10.10 3.77 -24.40
CA PRO A 6 9.79 5.19 -24.39
C PRO A 6 8.27 5.31 -24.14
N GLN A 7 7.92 5.85 -22.99
CA GLN A 7 6.52 6.04 -22.63
C GLN A 7 5.94 7.14 -23.54
N PRO A 8 4.69 6.99 -24.01
CA PRO A 8 4.05 8.09 -24.70
C PRO A 8 4.01 9.31 -23.78
N THR A 9 4.16 10.50 -24.34
CA THR A 9 4.10 11.73 -23.52
C THR A 9 2.67 12.17 -23.28
N ASN A 10 1.76 11.78 -24.18
CA ASN A 10 0.36 12.17 -24.20
C ASN A 10 -0.53 11.00 -24.64
N LEU A 11 -1.74 10.89 -24.07
CA LEU A 11 -2.77 9.97 -24.52
C LEU A 11 -4.04 10.71 -24.92
N ARG A 12 -4.58 10.38 -26.09
CA ARG A 12 -5.84 10.92 -26.62
C ARG A 12 -6.89 9.83 -26.76
N CYS A 13 -8.16 10.19 -26.59
CA CYS A 13 -9.27 9.30 -26.87
C CYS A 13 -9.37 9.02 -28.38
N ARG A 14 -9.41 7.76 -28.81
CA ARG A 14 -9.56 7.40 -30.24
C ARG A 14 -10.86 7.86 -30.89
N LEU A 15 -11.91 8.03 -30.10
CA LEU A 15 -13.25 8.33 -30.61
C LEU A 15 -13.49 9.84 -30.81
N CYS A 16 -12.97 10.68 -29.93
CA CYS A 16 -13.19 12.13 -30.00
C CYS A 16 -11.92 12.96 -30.00
N THR A 17 -10.75 12.32 -30.06
CA THR A 17 -9.41 12.94 -30.05
C THR A 17 -9.09 13.83 -28.85
N ARG A 18 -9.99 13.91 -27.84
CA ARG A 18 -9.77 14.66 -26.61
C ARG A 18 -8.55 14.12 -25.86
N THR A 19 -7.67 15.01 -25.42
CA THR A 19 -6.55 14.68 -24.55
C THR A 19 -7.07 14.16 -23.21
N LEU A 20 -6.65 12.95 -22.85
CA LEU A 20 -7.00 12.28 -21.61
C LEU A 20 -5.87 12.40 -20.59
N ILE A 21 -4.63 12.32 -21.08
CA ILE A 21 -3.40 12.46 -20.32
C ILE A 21 -2.49 13.42 -21.08
N SER A 22 -2.00 14.44 -20.39
CA SER A 22 -1.20 15.52 -20.98
C SER A 22 0.28 15.42 -20.66
N GLN A 23 0.66 14.62 -19.66
CA GLN A 23 2.04 14.50 -19.20
C GLN A 23 2.46 13.05 -19.09
N ALA A 24 3.76 12.82 -19.28
CA ALA A 24 4.35 11.49 -19.08
C ALA A 24 4.35 11.08 -17.59
N ALA A 25 4.29 12.04 -16.66
CA ALA A 25 4.27 11.79 -15.22
C ALA A 25 2.97 11.10 -14.77
N ASP A 26 1.86 11.37 -15.46
CA ASP A 26 0.56 10.74 -15.19
C ASP A 26 0.50 9.26 -15.65
N LEU A 27 1.55 8.75 -16.32
CA LEU A 27 1.63 7.37 -16.74
C LEU A 27 2.43 6.56 -15.73
N VAL A 28 1.86 5.46 -15.26
CA VAL A 28 2.51 4.56 -14.31
C VAL A 28 3.35 3.53 -15.10
N PRO A 29 4.70 3.64 -15.11
CA PRO A 29 5.54 2.66 -15.76
C PRO A 29 5.56 1.36 -14.95
N HIS A 30 5.56 0.23 -15.65
CA HIS A 30 5.75 -1.07 -15.03
C HIS A 30 6.74 -1.90 -15.85
N THR A 31 7.44 -2.79 -15.16
CA THR A 31 8.35 -3.75 -15.79
C THR A 31 7.66 -5.10 -15.90
N PRO A 32 7.89 -5.87 -16.99
CA PRO A 32 7.40 -7.23 -17.09
C PRO A 32 7.75 -8.02 -15.84
N GLY A 33 6.80 -8.78 -15.32
CA GLY A 33 6.93 -9.39 -14.01
C GLY A 33 6.11 -10.67 -13.85
N PRO A 34 6.26 -11.37 -12.71
CA PRO A 34 5.56 -12.62 -12.44
C PRO A 34 4.04 -12.44 -12.31
N GLY A 35 3.56 -11.24 -11.97
CA GLY A 35 2.13 -10.96 -11.91
C GLY A 35 1.46 -11.53 -10.69
N GLN A 36 0.32 -12.18 -10.85
CA GLN A 36 -0.44 -12.73 -9.72
C GLN A 36 0.37 -13.73 -8.89
N VAL A 37 1.26 -14.49 -9.52
CA VAL A 37 2.09 -15.48 -8.79
C VAL A 37 3.15 -14.82 -7.90
N ALA A 38 3.35 -13.50 -8.00
CA ALA A 38 4.18 -12.76 -7.05
C ALA A 38 3.62 -12.79 -5.62
N PHE A 39 2.31 -12.96 -5.48
CA PHE A 39 1.60 -12.95 -4.20
C PHE A 39 1.27 -14.35 -3.69
N GLU A 40 1.69 -15.41 -4.38
CA GLU A 40 1.50 -16.76 -3.88
C GLU A 40 2.18 -16.92 -2.52
N PRO A 41 1.46 -17.44 -1.49
CA PRO A 41 2.03 -17.64 -0.17
C PRO A 41 3.27 -18.53 -0.25
N ARG A 42 4.44 -17.95 -0.03
CA ARG A 42 5.68 -18.72 0.04
C ARG A 42 5.78 -19.36 1.41
N LYS A 43 5.99 -20.69 1.44
CA LYS A 43 6.39 -21.39 2.65
C LYS A 43 7.64 -20.71 3.18
N ARG A 44 7.50 -20.12 4.36
CA ARG A 44 8.53 -19.34 4.99
C ARG A 44 9.59 -20.40 5.40
N ASP A 45 10.82 -20.33 4.84
CA ASP A 45 11.97 -21.21 5.15
C ASP A 45 12.18 -21.43 6.67
N PRO A 46 12.17 -22.67 7.19
CA PRO A 46 12.34 -22.93 8.63
C PRO A 46 13.60 -22.29 9.25
N ARG A 47 14.59 -21.87 8.45
CA ARG A 47 15.79 -21.17 8.94
C ARG A 47 15.56 -19.75 9.47
N TRP A 48 14.56 -18.99 9.00
CA TRP A 48 14.23 -17.69 9.62
C TRP A 48 13.26 -17.85 10.79
N ALA A 49 12.74 -19.06 11.05
CA ALA A 49 11.91 -19.31 12.21
C ALA A 49 12.69 -18.85 13.44
N VAL A 50 12.08 -17.96 14.23
CA VAL A 50 12.71 -17.43 15.43
C VAL A 50 12.95 -18.62 16.35
N VAL A 51 14.22 -19.04 16.44
CA VAL A 51 14.62 -20.10 17.35
C VAL A 51 14.33 -19.58 18.76
N PRO A 52 13.49 -20.28 19.55
CA PRO A 52 13.24 -19.88 20.92
C PRO A 52 14.57 -19.73 21.67
N LEU A 53 14.70 -18.67 22.48
CA LEU A 53 15.93 -18.36 23.21
C LEU A 53 16.41 -19.52 24.11
N THR A 54 15.55 -20.50 24.37
CA THR A 54 15.81 -21.73 25.12
C THR A 54 16.70 -22.73 24.40
N GLN A 55 16.91 -22.61 23.08
CA GLN A 55 17.82 -23.47 22.29
C GLN A 55 19.21 -22.85 22.10
N ARG A 56 19.48 -21.64 22.60
CA ARG A 56 20.84 -21.08 22.70
C ARG A 56 21.60 -21.70 23.88
N ALA A 57 21.72 -23.03 23.90
CA ALA A 57 22.64 -23.73 24.80
C ALA A 57 23.95 -24.01 24.05
N GLY A 58 24.78 -22.97 23.92
CA GLY A 58 26.18 -23.08 23.51
C GLY A 58 27.10 -22.67 24.67
N PRO A 59 28.33 -23.21 24.77
CA PRO A 59 29.22 -22.96 25.91
C PRO A 59 29.60 -21.48 25.96
N ARG A 60 29.52 -20.89 27.15
CA ARG A 60 30.03 -19.54 27.43
C ARG A 60 31.57 -19.55 27.33
N PRO A 61 32.21 -18.68 26.53
CA PRO A 61 33.60 -18.33 26.74
C PRO A 61 33.69 -17.29 27.86
N GLY A 62 34.65 -17.48 28.75
CA GLY A 62 34.84 -16.69 29.97
C GLY A 62 35.34 -15.26 29.73
N THR A 63 34.92 -14.42 30.68
CA THR A 63 35.50 -13.18 31.23
C THR A 63 36.84 -12.62 30.69
N GLY A 64 36.75 -11.35 30.23
CA GLY A 64 37.59 -10.19 30.60
C GLY A 64 38.60 -9.66 29.55
N PRO A 65 39.08 -8.38 29.62
CA PRO A 65 38.62 -7.20 30.38
C PRO A 65 38.37 -5.94 29.49
N ALA A 66 38.03 -4.82 30.14
CA ALA A 66 37.68 -3.50 29.61
C ALA A 66 38.86 -2.72 28.98
N GLU A 67 38.57 -1.84 28.02
CA GLU A 67 39.30 -0.58 27.72
C GLU A 67 38.32 0.40 27.03
N GLU A 68 38.32 1.66 27.49
CA GLU A 68 37.63 2.83 26.94
C GLU A 68 38.26 3.33 25.63
N ALA A 69 37.49 4.03 24.78
CA ALA A 69 37.72 5.44 24.44
C ALA A 69 36.99 5.90 23.16
N SER A 70 36.43 7.11 23.25
CA SER A 70 36.25 8.12 22.19
C SER A 70 35.13 7.87 21.14
N SER A 71 34.31 8.84 20.69
CA SER A 71 34.51 10.29 20.56
C SER A 71 33.18 11.05 20.44
N ALA A 72 33.16 12.32 20.87
CA ALA A 72 32.26 13.38 20.38
C ALA A 72 32.86 14.03 19.10
N PRO A 73 32.14 14.89 18.34
CA PRO A 73 32.07 16.32 18.70
C PRO A 73 30.75 17.07 18.35
N GLU A 74 30.69 18.30 18.87
CA GLU A 74 29.69 19.37 18.81
C GLU A 74 29.62 20.14 17.47
N ASP A 75 28.53 20.89 17.24
CA ASP A 75 28.48 22.26 16.63
C ASP A 75 27.01 22.76 16.69
N LYS A 76 26.61 23.65 17.61
CA LYS A 76 26.78 25.11 17.71
C LYS A 76 25.75 25.93 16.90
N GLU A 77 24.72 26.35 17.62
CA GLU A 77 23.77 27.41 17.26
C GLU A 77 24.43 28.79 17.20
N LYS A 78 23.89 29.67 16.35
CA LYS A 78 24.11 31.11 16.44
C LYS A 78 22.87 31.87 15.99
N GLU A 79 22.24 32.52 16.94
CA GLU A 79 21.17 33.50 16.77
C GLU A 79 21.68 34.80 16.12
N LYS A 80 20.76 35.52 15.48
CA LYS A 80 20.85 36.99 15.41
C LYS A 80 19.45 37.61 15.31
N GLU A 81 19.26 38.60 16.16
CA GLU A 81 18.05 39.36 16.47
C GLU A 81 17.95 40.68 15.68
N GLY A 82 16.74 41.28 15.72
CA GLY A 82 16.37 42.63 15.27
C GLY A 82 14.91 42.60 14.76
N ASP A 83 13.90 42.87 15.57
CA ASP A 83 13.40 44.16 16.10
C ASP A 83 12.70 45.03 15.04
N ASP A 84 11.38 45.25 15.19
CA ASP A 84 10.73 46.57 15.39
C ASP A 84 9.19 46.39 15.37
N GLU A 85 8.48 47.46 15.73
CA GLU A 85 7.33 47.56 16.63
C GLU A 85 6.00 47.86 15.89
N GLU A 86 4.92 47.90 16.69
CA GLU A 86 3.79 48.86 16.59
C GLU A 86 2.36 48.28 16.40
N LYS A 87 1.68 48.13 17.57
CA LYS A 87 0.40 48.76 18.00
C LYS A 87 -0.91 48.48 17.23
N GLN A 88 -1.96 48.08 17.96
CA GLN A 88 -3.00 48.99 18.53
C GLN A 88 -4.38 48.31 18.74
N GLU A 89 -4.85 48.30 20.01
CA GLU A 89 -6.25 48.41 20.54
C GLU A 89 -7.35 47.39 20.08
N ARG A 90 -8.39 47.00 20.85
CA ARG A 90 -9.11 47.58 22.00
C ARG A 90 -10.10 46.56 22.63
N SER A 91 -10.21 46.59 23.96
CA SER A 91 -11.41 46.56 24.85
C SER A 91 -12.53 45.50 24.74
N GLY A 92 -12.87 44.91 25.90
CA GLY A 92 -14.22 44.44 26.26
C GLY A 92 -14.29 43.71 27.63
N THR A 93 -15.06 44.24 28.58
CA THR A 93 -15.05 43.98 30.04
C THR A 93 -16.20 43.08 30.53
N ALA A 94 -15.93 42.37 31.64
CA ALA A 94 -16.75 41.72 32.71
C ALA A 94 -18.28 41.55 32.60
N ASP A 95 -18.83 40.42 33.09
CA ASP A 95 -19.46 40.28 34.44
C ASP A 95 -20.04 38.86 34.69
N GLY A 96 -20.28 38.47 35.96
CA GLY A 96 -21.38 37.55 36.33
C GLY A 96 -21.11 36.06 36.69
N GLN A 97 -20.65 35.80 37.92
CA GLN A 97 -21.30 34.99 38.99
C GLN A 97 -21.88 33.55 38.78
N GLU A 98 -21.57 32.71 39.80
CA GLU A 98 -22.33 31.58 40.42
C GLU A 98 -22.12 30.13 39.93
N GLY A 99 -21.68 29.27 40.85
CA GLY A 99 -21.70 27.81 40.71
C GLY A 99 -23.14 27.24 40.85
N PRO A 100 -23.34 25.96 40.51
CA PRO A 100 -23.06 24.96 41.53
C PRO A 100 -22.41 23.65 41.03
N SER A 101 -21.76 23.01 41.99
CA SER A 101 -21.42 21.60 42.12
C SER A 101 -22.13 20.63 41.17
N SER A 102 -21.35 19.88 40.39
CA SER A 102 -21.76 18.59 39.81
C SER A 102 -20.52 17.73 39.58
N SER A 103 -20.49 16.61 40.28
CA SER A 103 -19.43 15.60 40.34
C SER A 103 -18.94 15.12 38.96
N SER A 104 -17.64 15.27 38.72
CA SER A 104 -16.89 14.60 37.67
C SER A 104 -16.71 13.12 38.03
N SER A 105 -17.54 12.24 37.46
CA SER A 105 -17.24 10.80 37.41
C SER A 105 -16.54 10.49 36.10
N ALA A 106 -15.24 10.17 36.20
CA ALA A 106 -14.46 9.65 35.09
C ALA A 106 -15.08 8.35 34.54
N PRO A 107 -15.02 8.10 33.22
CA PRO A 107 -15.50 6.83 32.65
C PRO A 107 -14.64 5.66 33.18
N PRO A 108 -15.24 4.49 33.47
CA PRO A 108 -14.49 3.34 33.95
C PRO A 108 -13.49 2.87 32.88
N PRO A 109 -12.30 2.38 33.27
CA PRO A 109 -11.34 1.85 32.32
C PRO A 109 -11.96 0.67 31.55
N PRO A 110 -11.63 0.49 30.26
CA PRO A 110 -12.11 -0.65 29.50
C PRO A 110 -11.64 -1.94 30.18
N PRO A 111 -12.45 -3.01 30.19
CA PRO A 111 -12.04 -4.27 30.79
C PRO A 111 -10.77 -4.76 30.07
N THR A 112 -9.67 -4.87 30.81
CA THR A 112 -8.45 -5.52 30.36
C THR A 112 -8.74 -7.00 30.20
N ARG A 113 -9.22 -7.39 29.02
CA ARG A 113 -9.30 -8.81 28.68
C ARG A 113 -7.87 -9.34 28.65
N PRO A 114 -7.54 -10.41 29.41
CA PRO A 114 -6.23 -11.01 29.33
C PRO A 114 -5.99 -11.44 27.88
N ILE A 115 -4.86 -11.02 27.30
CA ILE A 115 -4.45 -11.45 25.96
C ILE A 115 -4.30 -12.97 26.03
N GLN A 116 -5.25 -13.69 25.43
CA GLN A 116 -5.21 -15.13 25.41
C GLN A 116 -4.11 -15.55 24.44
N THR A 117 -3.24 -16.46 24.88
CA THR A 117 -2.24 -17.05 24.00
C THR A 117 -2.93 -17.80 22.86
N ALA A 118 -2.30 -17.85 21.68
CA ALA A 118 -2.84 -18.58 20.52
C ALA A 118 -3.19 -20.04 20.85
N ALA A 119 -2.43 -20.67 21.75
CA ALA A 119 -2.71 -22.01 22.28
C ALA A 119 -4.04 -22.07 23.07
N SER A 120 -4.31 -21.10 23.93
CA SER A 120 -5.54 -21.04 24.74
C SER A 120 -6.80 -20.87 23.88
N LEU A 121 -6.70 -20.10 22.80
CA LEU A 121 -7.78 -19.93 21.83
C LEU A 121 -8.00 -21.22 21.05
N THR A 122 -6.93 -21.84 20.56
CA THR A 122 -6.97 -23.09 19.79
C THR A 122 -7.59 -24.25 20.57
N SER A 123 -7.36 -24.33 21.88
CA SER A 123 -7.97 -25.34 22.77
C SER A 123 -9.46 -25.14 23.01
N ARG A 124 -10.02 -23.94 22.80
CA ARG A 124 -11.45 -23.63 22.99
C ARG A 124 -12.29 -23.82 21.73
N LEU A 125 -11.68 -24.17 20.60
CA LEU A 125 -12.41 -24.39 19.35
C LEU A 125 -13.34 -25.62 19.45
N PRO A 126 -14.59 -25.52 18.96
CA PRO A 126 -15.51 -26.65 18.81
C PRO A 126 -14.92 -27.76 17.92
N PRO A 127 -15.41 -29.01 18.04
CA PRO A 127 -14.82 -30.17 17.36
C PRO A 127 -14.77 -30.03 15.83
N HIS A 128 -15.71 -29.28 15.23
CA HIS A 128 -15.71 -29.02 13.79
C HIS A 128 -14.56 -28.11 13.32
N LEU A 129 -13.92 -27.38 14.22
CA LEU A 129 -12.75 -26.55 13.94
C LEU A 129 -11.43 -27.17 14.45
N ALA A 130 -11.46 -28.44 14.89
CA ALA A 130 -10.28 -29.16 15.38
C ALA A 130 -9.21 -29.36 14.30
N ALA A 131 -9.57 -29.29 13.02
CA ALA A 131 -8.63 -29.38 11.90
C ALA A 131 -7.58 -28.26 11.89
N LEU A 132 -7.85 -27.12 12.53
CA LEU A 132 -6.88 -26.02 12.67
C LEU A 132 -5.79 -26.32 13.72
N ARG A 133 -5.97 -27.36 14.56
CA ARG A 133 -5.01 -27.75 15.60
C ARG A 133 -3.82 -28.54 15.05
N LEU A 134 -4.01 -29.26 13.96
CA LEU A 134 -2.97 -30.01 13.28
C LEU A 134 -2.59 -29.21 12.04
N GLY A 135 -1.36 -28.71 12.01
CA GLY A 135 -0.80 -28.05 10.83
C GLY A 135 -1.11 -28.85 9.58
N SER A 136 -1.81 -28.22 8.64
CA SER A 136 -2.27 -28.80 7.37
C SER A 136 -1.14 -29.56 6.68
N SER A 137 -1.19 -30.89 6.76
CA SER A 137 -0.47 -31.78 5.85
C SER A 137 -1.31 -31.83 4.57
N SER A 138 -0.93 -31.03 3.58
CA SER A 138 -1.63 -30.99 2.30
C SER A 138 -1.57 -32.35 1.61
N PRO A 139 -2.68 -32.85 1.03
CA PRO A 139 -2.61 -33.90 0.02
C PRO A 139 -1.89 -33.35 -1.21
N SER A 140 -0.95 -34.13 -1.76
CA SER A 140 -0.32 -33.86 -3.05
C SER A 140 -1.40 -33.82 -4.12
N PHE A 141 -1.77 -32.63 -4.58
CA PHE A 141 -2.49 -32.47 -5.82
C PHE A 141 -1.50 -32.72 -6.96
N THR A 142 -1.69 -33.85 -7.63
CA THR A 142 -1.09 -34.16 -8.92
C THR A 142 -1.41 -33.02 -9.87
N THR A 143 -0.38 -32.28 -10.26
CA THR A 143 -0.44 -31.23 -11.25
C THR A 143 -0.90 -31.82 -12.59
N PRO A 144 -2.02 -31.37 -13.20
CA PRO A 144 -2.07 -31.44 -14.65
C PRO A 144 -1.03 -30.44 -15.14
N ALA A 145 -0.15 -30.89 -16.03
CA ALA A 145 0.72 -30.04 -16.81
C ALA A 145 -0.15 -29.12 -17.68
N THR A 146 -0.65 -28.03 -17.10
CA THR A 146 -1.16 -26.90 -17.85
C THR A 146 0.05 -26.26 -18.46
N LEU A 147 0.19 -26.52 -19.76
CA LEU A 147 1.06 -25.83 -20.71
C LEU A 147 1.37 -24.41 -20.22
N ALA A 148 2.47 -24.29 -19.51
CA ALA A 148 3.13 -23.02 -19.30
C ALA A 148 3.58 -22.62 -20.70
N GLY A 149 2.70 -21.87 -21.37
CA GLY A 149 3.05 -21.14 -22.56
C GLY A 149 4.17 -20.22 -22.14
N GLU A 150 5.40 -20.68 -22.37
CA GLU A 150 6.62 -19.91 -22.37
C GLU A 150 6.47 -18.86 -23.46
N ARG A 151 5.69 -17.82 -23.14
CA ARG A 151 5.67 -16.59 -23.92
C ARG A 151 6.95 -15.85 -23.57
N THR A 152 8.06 -16.35 -24.10
CA THR A 152 9.16 -15.48 -24.55
C THR A 152 8.68 -14.70 -25.77
N THR A 153 7.62 -13.93 -25.59
CA THR A 153 7.21 -12.89 -26.51
C THR A 153 7.46 -11.60 -25.76
N THR A 154 8.28 -10.73 -26.35
CA THR A 154 8.38 -9.31 -26.04
C THR A 154 7.01 -8.67 -26.25
N THR A 155 6.05 -9.05 -25.41
CA THR A 155 4.62 -8.80 -25.61
C THR A 155 4.37 -7.36 -25.24
N ALA A 156 4.12 -6.53 -26.24
CA ALA A 156 3.74 -5.15 -26.01
C ALA A 156 2.53 -5.11 -25.06
N CYS A 157 2.59 -4.24 -24.04
CA CYS A 157 1.49 -4.07 -23.11
C CYS A 157 0.23 -3.61 -23.86
N SER A 158 -0.90 -4.28 -23.63
CA SER A 158 -2.18 -3.95 -24.25
C SER A 158 -2.91 -2.76 -23.60
N SER A 159 -2.43 -2.31 -22.44
CA SER A 159 -3.05 -1.26 -21.64
C SER A 159 -1.99 -0.31 -21.08
N HIS A 160 -2.33 0.97 -21.04
CA HIS A 160 -1.57 2.02 -20.37
C HIS A 160 -2.13 2.22 -18.97
N PHE A 161 -1.26 2.20 -17.96
CA PHE A 161 -1.65 2.50 -16.59
C PHE A 161 -1.40 3.97 -16.31
N VAL A 162 -2.35 4.62 -15.65
CA VAL A 162 -2.30 6.05 -15.36
C VAL A 162 -2.52 6.31 -13.88
N GLU A 163 -2.06 7.46 -13.39
CA GLU A 163 -2.49 7.98 -12.10
C GLU A 163 -3.95 8.46 -12.19
N PRO A 164 -4.72 8.42 -11.09
CA PRO A 164 -6.06 8.98 -11.04
C PRO A 164 -6.08 10.43 -11.52
N GLN A 165 -6.88 10.72 -12.54
CA GLN A 165 -6.99 12.06 -13.09
C GLN A 165 -8.17 12.82 -12.45
N PRO A 166 -8.15 14.16 -12.38
CA PRO A 166 -9.24 14.95 -11.78
C PRO A 166 -10.62 14.69 -12.39
N TRP A 167 -10.67 14.37 -13.69
CA TRP A 167 -11.92 14.04 -14.36
C TRP A 167 -12.47 12.65 -13.98
N MET A 168 -11.65 11.81 -13.36
CA MET A 168 -12.05 10.50 -12.83
C MET A 168 -12.63 10.60 -11.42
N SER A 169 -12.47 11.72 -10.69
CA SER A 169 -12.87 11.81 -9.27
C SER A 169 -14.32 11.42 -9.02
N ALA A 170 -15.25 11.80 -9.91
CA ALA A 170 -16.66 11.41 -9.80
C ALA A 170 -16.88 9.87 -9.81
N LEU A 171 -15.95 9.10 -10.40
CA LEU A 171 -15.95 7.64 -10.36
C LEU A 171 -15.36 7.08 -9.05
N LEU A 172 -14.43 7.82 -8.43
CA LEU A 172 -13.74 7.42 -7.20
C LEU A 172 -14.59 7.72 -5.96
N ASP A 173 -15.37 8.80 -5.99
CA ASP A 173 -16.19 9.24 -4.86
C ASP A 173 -17.40 8.32 -4.58
N GLY A 174 -17.75 7.43 -5.53
CA GLY A 174 -18.87 6.49 -5.41
C GLY A 174 -18.65 5.37 -4.38
N GLY A 175 -17.42 5.20 -3.87
CA GLY A 175 -17.09 4.17 -2.89
C GLY A 175 -16.91 2.76 -3.49
N GLU A 176 -17.03 2.61 -4.81
CA GLU A 176 -16.69 1.35 -5.47
C GLU A 176 -15.20 1.01 -5.33
N THR A 177 -14.88 -0.28 -5.33
CA THR A 177 -13.49 -0.74 -5.29
C THR A 177 -12.89 -1.01 -6.68
N ARG A 178 -13.76 -1.15 -7.69
CA ARG A 178 -13.42 -1.46 -9.08
C ARG A 178 -14.51 -0.93 -10.00
N GLY A 179 -14.15 -0.58 -11.24
CA GLY A 179 -15.11 -0.03 -12.17
C GLY A 179 -14.60 0.17 -13.61
N ARG A 180 -15.36 0.94 -14.37
CA ARG A 180 -15.05 1.28 -15.77
C ARG A 180 -14.62 2.74 -15.88
N ILE A 181 -13.65 3.01 -16.76
CA ILE A 181 -13.23 4.37 -17.10
C ILE A 181 -13.92 4.76 -18.41
N VAL A 182 -14.68 5.86 -18.38
CA VAL A 182 -15.41 6.42 -19.53
C VAL A 182 -14.80 7.75 -19.97
N CYS A 183 -14.95 8.12 -21.24
CA CYS A 183 -14.43 9.39 -21.73
C CYS A 183 -15.14 10.58 -21.04
N PRO A 184 -14.41 11.61 -20.56
CA PRO A 184 -15.01 12.78 -19.90
C PRO A 184 -15.75 13.70 -20.89
N ASN A 185 -15.67 13.45 -22.19
CA ASN A 185 -16.48 14.16 -23.17
C ASN A 185 -17.89 13.57 -23.21
N GLY A 186 -18.90 14.34 -22.78
CA GLY A 186 -20.30 13.91 -22.74
C GLY A 186 -20.87 13.50 -24.10
N ARG A 187 -20.33 14.03 -25.22
CA ARG A 187 -20.73 13.60 -26.57
C ARG A 187 -20.13 12.25 -26.98
N CYS A 188 -19.02 11.86 -26.36
CA CYS A 188 -18.34 10.61 -26.67
C CYS A 188 -18.77 9.49 -25.72
N ALA A 189 -18.67 9.72 -24.40
CA ALA A 189 -18.98 8.78 -23.33
C ALA A 189 -18.43 7.34 -23.51
N GLY A 190 -17.46 7.15 -24.40
CA GLY A 190 -16.95 5.83 -24.78
C GLY A 190 -16.16 5.19 -23.65
N LYS A 191 -16.24 3.86 -23.53
CA LYS A 191 -15.44 3.08 -22.59
C LYS A 191 -13.96 3.10 -23.01
N LEU A 192 -13.12 3.73 -22.20
CA LEU A 192 -11.68 3.83 -22.42
C LEU A 192 -10.92 2.68 -21.75
N GLY A 193 -11.43 2.19 -20.63
CA GLY A 193 -10.71 1.23 -19.81
C GLY A 193 -11.47 0.78 -18.57
N SER A 194 -10.72 0.32 -17.58
CA SER A 194 -11.20 -0.16 -16.29
C SER A 194 -10.24 0.21 -15.18
N TRP A 195 -10.76 0.26 -13.96
CA TRP A 195 -9.96 0.51 -12.78
C TRP A 195 -10.24 -0.50 -11.67
N ASP A 196 -9.24 -0.78 -10.84
CA ASP A 196 -9.30 -1.67 -9.69
C ASP A 196 -8.28 -1.22 -8.63
N TRP A 197 -8.73 -0.96 -7.39
CA TRP A 197 -7.84 -0.59 -6.28
C TRP A 197 -6.97 -1.75 -5.80
N ALA A 198 -7.42 -2.99 -5.92
CA ALA A 198 -6.59 -4.16 -5.59
C ALA A 198 -5.43 -4.32 -6.58
N GLY A 199 -5.56 -3.72 -7.76
CA GLY A 199 -4.61 -3.81 -8.85
C GLY A 199 -5.06 -4.77 -9.94
N ALA A 200 -4.27 -4.82 -11.01
CA ALA A 200 -4.55 -5.66 -12.16
C ALA A 200 -3.25 -6.17 -12.81
N GLN A 201 -3.33 -7.34 -13.42
CA GLN A 201 -2.22 -7.91 -14.17
C GLN A 201 -2.21 -7.35 -15.61
N CYS A 202 -1.06 -6.81 -16.02
CA CYS A 202 -0.81 -6.41 -17.40
C CYS A 202 -0.50 -7.63 -18.29
N ALA A 203 -0.69 -7.50 -19.61
CA ALA A 203 -0.32 -8.52 -20.59
C ALA A 203 1.18 -8.90 -20.57
N CYS A 204 2.06 -8.01 -20.08
CA CYS A 204 3.48 -8.31 -19.87
C CYS A 204 3.75 -9.10 -18.57
N GLY A 205 2.71 -9.47 -17.84
CA GLY A 205 2.79 -10.17 -16.57
C GLY A 205 2.94 -9.24 -15.36
N ALA A 206 3.26 -7.96 -15.49
CA ALA A 206 3.39 -7.07 -14.33
C ALA A 206 2.08 -6.94 -13.53
N TRP A 207 2.16 -6.90 -12.20
CA TRP A 207 1.03 -6.48 -11.36
C TRP A 207 1.16 -4.99 -11.04
N VAL A 208 0.10 -4.22 -11.27
CA VAL A 208 0.07 -2.77 -11.05
C VAL A 208 -1.00 -2.43 -10.02
N THR A 209 -0.64 -1.68 -8.98
CA THR A 209 -1.55 -1.23 -7.91
C THR A 209 -1.27 0.23 -7.54
N PRO A 210 -2.29 1.12 -7.51
CA PRO A 210 -3.65 0.88 -7.99
C PRO A 210 -3.69 0.76 -9.52
N ALA A 211 -4.65 0.01 -10.06
CA ALA A 211 -4.73 -0.22 -11.50
C ALA A 211 -5.77 0.69 -12.13
N PHE A 212 -5.36 1.80 -12.76
CA PHE A 212 -6.20 2.56 -13.69
C PHE A 212 -5.73 2.30 -15.10
N ALA A 213 -6.36 1.35 -15.79
CA ALA A 213 -5.90 0.82 -17.07
C ALA A 213 -6.74 1.39 -18.23
N LEU A 214 -6.10 2.16 -19.11
CA LEU A 214 -6.65 2.59 -20.40
C LEU A 214 -6.23 1.59 -21.49
N HIS A 215 -7.19 1.05 -22.24
CA HIS A 215 -6.89 0.07 -23.29
C HIS A 215 -6.23 0.75 -24.49
N ALA A 216 -5.09 0.23 -24.96
CA ALA A 216 -4.37 0.76 -26.13
C ALA A 216 -5.22 0.74 -27.41
N SER A 217 -6.28 -0.07 -27.47
CA SER A 217 -7.22 -0.06 -28.60
C SER A 217 -8.18 1.13 -28.61
N ARG A 218 -8.34 1.83 -27.48
CA ARG A 218 -9.27 2.95 -27.27
C ARG A 218 -8.56 4.30 -27.11
N VAL A 219 -7.24 4.31 -26.99
CA VAL A 219 -6.41 5.52 -26.85
C VAL A 219 -5.29 5.56 -27.88
N ASP A 220 -4.94 6.74 -28.34
CA ASP A 220 -3.77 6.99 -29.19
C ASP A 220 -2.67 7.67 -28.39
N ALA A 221 -1.47 7.13 -28.53
CA ALA A 221 -0.24 7.77 -28.09
C ALA A 221 0.17 8.84 -29.09
N VAL A 222 0.44 10.06 -28.60
CA VAL A 222 0.94 11.20 -29.38
C VAL A 222 2.32 11.59 -28.90
#